data_AF-A0A7S2U749-F1
#
_entry.id   AF-A0A7S2U749-F1
#
_cell.length_a   1.000
_cell.length_b   1.000
_cell.length_c   1.000
_cell.angle_alpha   90.00
_cell.angle_beta   90.00
_cell.angle_gamma   90.00
#
_symmetry.space_group_name_H-M   'P 1'
#
loop_
_entity.id
_entity.type
_entity.pdbx_description
1 polymer ?
#
loop_
_entity_poly.entity_id
_entity_poly.type
_entity_poly.pdbx_seq_one_letter_code
_entity_poly.pdbx_strand_id
1 'polypeptide(L)'
;GMRVGDKLWSVDGVELTEDATVEDVRTLLRGDPGTSVEVSFVRDGVQGIQTVQIPRTIVSIRDVKLATLLGNKPQDGSTIGYIQLTGFTQDAGLEVRNAIFGLQIAAQEASPD
;
A
#
# COMPACT_ATOMS: atom_id res chain seq x y z
N GLY A 1 15.85 5.43 -7.02
CA GLY A 1 14.89 5.45 -5.91
C GLY A 1 15.61 5.39 -4.58
N MET A 2 14.93 5.78 -3.50
CA MET A 2 15.43 5.66 -2.13
C MET A 2 15.55 4.20 -1.68
N ARG A 3 16.42 3.95 -0.71
CA ARG A 3 16.75 2.62 -0.17
C ARG A 3 16.84 2.69 1.36
N VAL A 4 16.71 1.54 1.99
CA VAL A 4 16.98 1.40 3.44
C VAL A 4 18.42 1.85 3.71
N GLY A 5 18.59 2.68 4.74
CA GLY A 5 19.88 3.27 5.11
C GLY A 5 20.14 4.67 4.53
N ASP A 6 19.29 5.18 3.64
CA ASP A 6 19.37 6.58 3.20
C ASP A 6 19.02 7.55 4.35
N LYS A 7 19.84 8.58 4.54
CA LYS A 7 19.65 9.63 5.55
C LYS A 7 19.10 10.87 4.87
N LEU A 8 17.91 11.32 5.27
CA LEU A 8 17.28 12.52 4.71
C LEU A 8 18.14 13.76 5.00
N TRP A 9 18.32 14.60 3.98
CA TRP A 9 19.07 15.85 4.04
C TRP A 9 18.15 17.07 3.97
N SER A 10 17.22 17.10 3.02
CA SER A 10 16.22 18.17 2.90
C SER A 10 14.92 17.69 2.28
N VAL A 11 13.84 18.42 2.55
CA VAL A 11 12.51 18.19 1.96
C VAL A 11 12.01 19.52 1.37
N ASP A 12 11.70 19.54 0.08
CA ASP A 12 11.28 20.75 -0.65
C ASP A 12 12.23 21.96 -0.41
N GLY A 13 13.54 21.68 -0.37
CA GLY A 13 14.59 22.69 -0.11
C GLY A 13 14.79 23.07 1.36
N VAL A 14 13.95 22.59 2.28
CA VAL A 14 14.12 22.79 3.72
C VAL A 14 15.11 21.77 4.26
N GLU A 15 16.29 22.21 4.67
CA GLU A 15 17.30 21.35 5.30
C GLU A 15 16.81 20.80 6.64
N LEU A 16 17.04 19.50 6.86
CA LEU A 16 16.73 18.84 8.12
C LEU A 16 17.92 18.99 9.06
N THR A 17 17.68 19.60 10.22
CA THR A 17 18.69 19.75 11.27
C THR A 17 18.71 18.52 12.19
N GLU A 18 19.76 18.37 12.99
CA GLU A 18 19.85 17.29 13.99
C GLU A 18 18.73 17.36 15.04
N ASP A 19 18.16 18.55 15.24
CA ASP A 19 17.07 18.79 16.19
C ASP A 19 15.69 18.46 15.60
N ALA A 20 15.58 18.21 14.29
CA ALA A 20 14.32 17.92 13.64
C ALA A 20 13.75 16.60 14.14
N THR A 21 12.51 16.63 14.65
CA THR A 21 11.85 15.41 15.11
C THR A 21 11.28 14.62 13.94
N VAL A 22 10.99 13.34 14.17
CA VAL A 22 10.30 12.49 13.20
C VAL A 22 8.94 13.09 12.78
N GLU A 23 8.25 13.77 13.69
CA GLU A 23 6.96 14.41 13.38
C GLU A 23 7.11 15.67 12.51
N ASP A 24 8.18 16.46 12.71
CA ASP A 24 8.48 17.60 11.86
C ASP A 24 8.73 17.14 10.42
N VAL A 25 9.57 16.11 10.26
CA VAL A 25 9.87 15.52 8.95
C VAL A 25 8.61 14.92 8.32
N ARG A 26 7.77 14.22 9.09
CA ARG A 26 6.48 13.70 8.60
C ARG A 26 5.57 14.82 8.10
N THR A 27 5.57 15.95 8.78
CA THR A 27 4.75 17.11 8.39
C THR A 27 5.23 17.69 7.06
N LEU A 28 6.54 17.82 6.85
CA LEU A 28 7.11 18.29 5.58
C LEU A 28 6.82 17.34 4.40
N LEU A 29 6.85 16.02 4.65
CA LEU A 29 6.59 15.03 3.61
C LEU A 29 5.11 14.96 3.21
N ARG A 30 4.19 15.34 4.09
CA ARG A 30 2.75 15.39 3.79
C ARG A 30 2.42 16.57 2.87
N GLY A 31 1.28 16.46 2.20
CA GLY A 31 0.77 17.45 1.27
C GLY A 31 -0.34 16.85 0.42
N ASP A 32 -0.90 17.65 -0.47
CA ASP A 32 -2.08 17.25 -1.23
C ASP A 32 -1.78 16.10 -2.20
N PRO A 33 -2.64 15.06 -2.27
CA PRO A 33 -2.50 13.99 -3.25
C PRO A 33 -2.39 14.52 -4.68
N GLY A 34 -1.49 13.93 -5.46
CA GLY A 34 -1.20 14.35 -6.84
C GLY A 34 -0.11 15.42 -6.96
N THR A 35 0.30 16.06 -5.87
CA THR A 35 1.52 16.89 -5.85
C THR A 35 2.79 16.02 -5.75
N SER A 36 3.96 16.59 -5.97
CA SER A 36 5.24 15.93 -5.71
C SER A 36 5.99 16.59 -4.56
N VAL A 37 6.80 15.80 -3.87
CA VAL A 37 7.75 16.26 -2.85
C VAL A 37 9.16 15.95 -3.33
N GLU A 38 10.04 16.94 -3.24
CA GLU A 38 11.47 16.76 -3.48
C GLU A 38 12.14 16.33 -2.18
N VAL A 39 12.85 15.21 -2.22
CA VAL A 39 13.58 14.70 -1.07
C VAL A 39 15.05 14.53 -1.43
N SER A 40 15.90 15.21 -0.68
CA SER A 40 17.35 15.07 -0.74
C SER A 40 17.82 14.10 0.34
N PHE A 41 18.81 13.27 0.04
CA PHE A 41 19.37 12.31 1.01
C PHE A 41 20.86 12.03 0.74
N VAL A 42 21.53 11.59 1.79
CA VAL A 42 22.91 11.08 1.74
C VAL A 42 22.87 9.56 1.90
N ARG A 43 23.72 8.86 1.14
CA ARG A 43 23.86 7.40 1.22
C ARG A 43 25.29 7.05 1.58
N ASP A 44 25.45 6.25 2.63
CA ASP A 44 26.75 5.79 3.07
C ASP A 44 27.45 5.03 1.92
N GLY A 45 28.71 5.39 1.66
CA GLY A 45 29.51 4.84 0.54
C GLY A 45 29.27 5.50 -0.83
N VAL A 46 28.35 6.47 -0.94
CA VAL A 46 28.16 7.30 -2.14
C VAL A 46 28.51 8.75 -1.82
N GLN A 47 29.34 9.37 -2.65
CA GLN A 47 29.69 10.78 -2.48
C GLN A 47 28.56 11.70 -2.98
N GLY A 48 28.29 12.75 -2.22
CA GLY A 48 27.34 13.80 -2.58
C GLY A 48 25.91 13.54 -2.10
N ILE A 49 25.10 14.60 -2.20
CA ILE A 49 23.67 14.58 -1.91
C ILE A 49 22.94 14.13 -3.16
N GLN A 50 21.99 13.20 -2.99
CA GLN A 50 21.11 12.72 -4.03
C GLN A 50 19.72 13.28 -3.83
N THR A 51 19.01 13.55 -4.92
CA THR A 51 17.64 14.10 -4.89
C THR A 51 16.69 13.19 -5.64
N VAL A 52 15.49 13.02 -5.12
CA VAL A 52 14.40 12.29 -5.77
C VAL A 52 13.10 13.07 -5.69
N GLN A 53 12.31 13.02 -6.76
CA GLN A 53 10.94 13.53 -6.78
C GLN A 53 9.97 12.37 -6.50
N ILE A 54 9.12 12.53 -5.49
CA ILE A 54 8.18 11.49 -5.04
C ILE A 54 6.76 12.03 -5.17
N PRO A 55 5.86 11.36 -5.93
CA PRO A 55 4.46 11.76 -5.98
C PRO A 55 3.75 11.45 -4.66
N ARG A 56 3.02 12.42 -4.11
CA ARG A 56 2.14 12.23 -2.96
C ARG A 56 0.90 11.46 -3.42
N THR A 57 0.67 10.29 -2.84
CA THR A 57 -0.47 9.43 -3.18
C THR A 57 -1.31 9.16 -1.95
N ILE A 58 -2.61 8.95 -2.15
CA ILE A 58 -3.48 8.43 -1.09
C ILE A 58 -3.02 6.99 -0.83
N VAL A 59 -2.50 6.74 0.37
CA VAL A 59 -2.17 5.39 0.81
C VAL A 59 -3.49 4.68 1.10
N SER A 60 -3.97 3.93 0.11
CA SER A 60 -5.09 3.01 0.29
C SER A 60 -4.52 1.65 0.71
N ILE A 61 -4.79 1.26 1.95
CA ILE A 61 -4.57 -0.10 2.41
C ILE A 61 -5.87 -0.84 2.15
N ARG A 62 -5.82 -1.86 1.28
CA ARG A 62 -6.99 -2.70 0.99
C ARG A 62 -7.51 -3.33 2.28
N ASP A 63 -8.82 -3.18 2.50
CA ASP A 63 -9.51 -3.78 3.64
C ASP A 63 -9.59 -5.31 3.46
N VAL A 64 -9.84 -5.78 2.24
CA VAL A 64 -9.83 -7.20 1.86
C VAL A 64 -8.44 -7.60 1.36
N LYS A 65 -7.67 -8.31 2.19
CA LYS A 65 -6.32 -8.78 1.85
C LYS A 65 -6.32 -10.07 1.04
N LEU A 66 -7.31 -10.92 1.27
CA LEU A 66 -7.43 -12.22 0.63
C LEU A 66 -8.90 -12.54 0.37
N ALA A 67 -9.19 -12.99 -0.85
CA ALA A 67 -10.44 -13.62 -1.21
C ALA A 67 -10.11 -14.87 -2.03
N THR A 68 -10.52 -16.05 -1.56
CA THR A 68 -10.20 -17.31 -2.24
C THR A 68 -11.26 -18.39 -1.99
N LEU A 69 -11.30 -19.41 -2.84
CA LEU A 69 -12.08 -20.62 -2.61
C LEU A 69 -11.23 -21.59 -1.79
N LEU A 70 -11.80 -22.12 -0.72
CA LEU A 70 -11.19 -23.14 0.12
C LEU A 70 -11.73 -24.53 -0.23
N GLY A 71 -10.82 -25.50 -0.19
CA GLY A 71 -11.11 -26.92 -0.35
C GLY A 71 -10.83 -27.47 -1.75
N ASN A 72 -10.29 -28.68 -1.80
CA ASN A 72 -10.45 -29.55 -2.97
C ASN A 72 -11.93 -29.98 -2.97
N LYS A 73 -12.60 -29.95 -4.13
CA LYS A 73 -14.03 -30.31 -4.29
C LYS A 73 -14.44 -31.41 -3.30
N PRO A 74 -15.30 -31.13 -2.30
CA PRO A 74 -15.94 -32.16 -1.50
C PRO A 74 -16.75 -33.06 -2.44
N GLN A 75 -17.08 -34.28 -2.00
CA GLN A 75 -17.75 -35.28 -2.84
C GLN A 75 -19.12 -34.82 -3.36
N ASP A 76 -19.71 -33.79 -2.75
CA ASP A 76 -20.96 -33.15 -3.15
C ASP A 76 -20.78 -31.99 -4.15
N GLY A 77 -19.55 -31.70 -4.57
CA GLY A 77 -19.22 -30.63 -5.51
C GLY A 77 -19.27 -29.21 -4.91
N SER A 78 -19.46 -29.05 -3.60
CA SER A 78 -19.56 -27.72 -2.97
C SER A 78 -18.20 -27.01 -2.88
N THR A 79 -18.18 -25.68 -2.72
CA THR A 79 -16.94 -24.94 -2.45
C THR A 79 -17.20 -23.84 -1.43
N ILE A 80 -16.19 -23.49 -0.64
CA ILE A 80 -16.32 -22.48 0.41
C ILE A 80 -15.57 -21.23 -0.01
N GLY A 81 -16.27 -20.10 -0.15
CA GLY A 81 -15.63 -18.81 -0.30
C GLY A 81 -15.09 -18.29 1.04
N TYR A 82 -13.82 -17.88 1.07
CA TYR A 82 -13.18 -17.24 2.21
C TYR A 82 -12.74 -15.83 1.86
N ILE A 83 -13.09 -14.87 2.70
CA ILE A 83 -12.69 -13.46 2.59
C ILE A 83 -12.03 -13.05 3.92
N GLN A 84 -10.78 -12.60 3.84
CA GLN A 84 -10.07 -12.02 4.97
C GLN A 84 -10.21 -10.50 4.95
N LEU A 85 -11.10 -9.99 5.80
CA LEU A 85 -11.25 -8.57 6.08
C LEU A 85 -10.31 -8.17 7.23
N THR A 86 -9.46 -7.18 7.00
CA THR A 86 -8.46 -6.72 7.99
C THR A 86 -8.62 -5.27 8.42
N GLY A 87 -9.52 -4.54 7.78
CA GLY A 87 -9.88 -3.17 8.11
C GLY A 87 -11.37 -2.92 7.87
N PHE A 88 -11.87 -1.87 8.51
CA PHE A 88 -13.25 -1.41 8.38
C PHE A 88 -13.25 0.07 7.96
N THR A 89 -12.52 0.40 6.90
CA THR A 89 -12.57 1.76 6.35
C THR A 89 -13.86 1.99 5.56
N GLN A 90 -14.06 3.21 5.07
CA GLN A 90 -15.26 3.61 4.33
C GLN A 90 -15.54 2.70 3.12
N ASP A 91 -14.49 2.20 2.46
CA ASP A 91 -14.60 1.40 1.23
C ASP A 91 -14.70 -0.11 1.50
N ALA A 92 -14.56 -0.57 2.75
CA ALA A 92 -14.57 -1.99 3.13
C ALA A 92 -15.81 -2.75 2.62
N GLY A 93 -16.98 -2.12 2.71
CA GLY A 93 -18.23 -2.73 2.23
C GLY A 93 -18.25 -2.96 0.72
N LEU A 94 -17.67 -2.04 -0.06
CA LEU A 94 -17.55 -2.18 -1.51
C LEU A 94 -16.53 -3.26 -1.87
N GLU A 95 -15.38 -3.29 -1.18
CA GLU A 95 -14.36 -4.31 -1.38
C GLU A 95 -14.88 -5.73 -1.11
N VAL A 96 -15.59 -5.92 0.01
CA VAL A 96 -16.20 -7.22 0.37
C VAL A 96 -17.23 -7.64 -0.67
N ARG A 97 -18.08 -6.71 -1.14
CA ARG A 97 -19.07 -7.00 -2.19
C ARG A 97 -18.38 -7.48 -3.47
N ASN A 98 -17.33 -6.79 -3.91
CA ASN A 98 -16.59 -7.17 -5.11
C ASN A 98 -15.89 -8.53 -4.94
N ALA A 99 -15.35 -8.81 -3.76
CA ALA A 99 -14.76 -10.10 -3.45
C ALA A 99 -15.80 -11.25 -3.51
N ILE A 100 -17.01 -11.05 -2.98
CA ILE A 100 -18.11 -12.03 -3.10
C ILE A 100 -18.42 -12.32 -4.57
N PHE A 101 -18.58 -11.28 -5.39
CA PHE A 101 -18.84 -11.46 -6.83
C PHE A 101 -17.73 -12.24 -7.53
N GLY A 102 -16.46 -11.91 -7.26
CA GLY A 102 -15.32 -12.63 -7.81
C GLY A 102 -15.31 -14.11 -7.43
N LEU A 103 -15.64 -14.43 -6.17
CA LEU A 103 -15.71 -15.82 -5.70
C LEU A 103 -16.87 -16.60 -6.34
N GLN A 104 -18.00 -15.96 -6.61
CA GLN A 104 -19.13 -16.59 -7.31
C GLN A 104 -18.77 -16.95 -8.75
N ILE A 105 -18.08 -16.07 -9.47
CA ILE A 105 -17.59 -16.33 -10.84
C ILE A 105 -16.57 -17.47 -10.82
N ALA A 106 -15.58 -17.40 -9.94
CA ALA A 106 -14.55 -18.44 -9.82
C ALA A 106 -15.14 -19.82 -9.47
N ALA A 107 -16.19 -19.85 -8.65
CA ALA A 107 -16.88 -21.09 -8.29
C ALA A 107 -17.61 -21.74 -9.48
N GLN A 108 -18.15 -20.93 -10.40
CA GLN A 108 -18.76 -21.42 -11.64
C GLN A 108 -17.70 -21.99 -12.59
N GLU A 109 -16.59 -21.27 -12.81
CA GLU A 109 -15.51 -21.73 -13.69
C GLU A 109 -14.82 -23.01 -13.19
N ALA A 110 -14.70 -23.16 -11.86
CA ALA A 110 -14.11 -24.35 -11.25
C ALA A 110 -15.00 -25.60 -11.34
N SER A 111 -16.27 -25.44 -11.74
CA SER A 111 -17.23 -26.53 -11.96
C SER A 111 -17.64 -26.60 -13.44
N PRO A 112 -16.73 -27.03 -14.35
CA PRO A 112 -17.15 -27.35 -15.71
C PRO A 112 -18.04 -28.60 -15.67
N ASP A 113 -19.14 -28.55 -16.41
CA ASP A 113 -20.06 -29.67 -16.67
C ASP A 113 -19.33 -30.94 -17.13
#